data_AF-A0A2D9ITM0-F1
#
_entry.id   AF-A0A2D9ITM0-F1
#
_cell.length_a   1.000
_cell.length_b   1.000
_cell.length_c   1.000
_cell.angle_alpha   90.00
_cell.angle_beta   90.00
_cell.angle_gamma   90.00
#
_symmetry.space_group_name_H-M   'P 1'
#
loop_
_entity.id
_entity.type
_entity.pdbx_description
1 polymer ?
#
loop_
_entity_poly.entity_id
_entity_poly.type
_entity_poly.pdbx_seq_one_letter_code
_entity_poly.pdbx_strand_id
1 'polypeptide(L)'
;MRQKQIFFLFPLYFLFFCCTNNTPSITKKNLINNNNDSLIKEQESHVEKIYFNVPSTMRTAYILKKAGANYDASLPLDPSIATEDFISDQQALILGILGSDLNYTIVSNKNQETVFYLNSINVLGEKLGLGNVLNQEMKNRIESNINSKDSMQVLVTDLFWHVEKSLNEDGRSSTSALIIAGGWIEGLYIATQIAKKMPENEKIKSIICQ
;
A
#
# COMPACT_ATOMS: atom_id res chain seq x y z
N MET A 1 44.69 -0.31 -44.25
CA MET A 1 44.48 -1.71 -43.83
C MET A 1 43.42 -1.74 -42.75
N ARG A 2 42.30 -2.43 -43.01
CA ARG A 2 41.19 -2.67 -42.08
C ARG A 2 41.61 -3.75 -41.08
N GLN A 3 41.35 -3.55 -39.80
CA GLN A 3 41.06 -4.67 -38.90
C GLN A 3 39.73 -4.38 -38.19
N LYS A 4 38.78 -5.28 -38.46
CA LYS A 4 37.44 -5.31 -37.91
C LYS A 4 37.52 -5.98 -36.54
N GLN A 5 36.94 -5.37 -35.52
CA GLN A 5 36.58 -6.11 -34.30
C GLN A 5 35.12 -6.56 -34.43
N ILE A 6 34.89 -7.84 -34.20
CA ILE A 6 33.65 -8.59 -34.40
C ILE A 6 33.39 -9.34 -33.09
N PHE A 7 32.14 -9.25 -32.61
CA PHE A 7 31.44 -10.07 -31.61
C PHE A 7 31.87 -9.90 -30.14
N PHE A 8 30.94 -9.76 -29.16
CA PHE A 8 29.84 -10.68 -28.91
C PHE A 8 28.59 -9.94 -28.36
N LEU A 9 27.54 -9.84 -29.17
CA LEU A 9 26.19 -9.52 -28.72
C LEU A 9 25.58 -10.82 -28.17
N PHE A 10 25.34 -10.87 -26.87
CA PHE A 10 24.66 -11.98 -26.20
C PHE A 10 23.14 -11.78 -26.37
N PRO A 11 22.42 -12.59 -27.17
CA PRO A 11 20.97 -12.45 -27.25
C PRO A 11 20.36 -13.19 -26.05
N LEU A 12 19.79 -12.43 -25.11
CA LEU A 12 18.94 -12.95 -24.05
C LEU A 12 17.59 -13.37 -24.68
N TYR A 13 17.59 -14.50 -25.38
CA TYR A 13 16.42 -15.13 -25.98
C TYR A 13 16.12 -16.42 -25.21
N PHE A 14 15.45 -16.27 -24.06
CA PHE A 14 14.80 -17.33 -23.28
C PHE A 14 13.92 -16.58 -22.26
N LEU A 15 12.62 -16.43 -22.44
CA LEU A 15 11.59 -17.45 -22.25
C LEU A 15 10.27 -16.95 -22.86
N PHE A 16 9.89 -17.46 -24.03
CA PHE A 16 8.50 -17.42 -24.51
C PHE A 16 8.22 -18.71 -25.30
N PHE A 17 7.80 -19.74 -24.58
CA PHE A 17 7.05 -20.93 -25.02
C PHE A 17 6.71 -21.67 -23.71
N CYS A 18 5.49 -22.09 -23.36
CA CYS A 18 4.38 -22.56 -24.14
C CYS A 18 3.16 -22.68 -23.19
N CYS A 19 1.95 -22.38 -23.67
CA CYS A 19 0.83 -23.35 -23.73
C CYS A 19 -0.42 -22.68 -24.31
N THR A 20 -0.59 -22.87 -25.63
CA THR A 20 -1.88 -22.80 -26.32
C THR A 20 -2.27 -24.22 -26.67
N ASN A 21 -3.45 -24.68 -26.28
CA ASN A 21 -4.12 -25.82 -26.91
C ASN A 21 -5.64 -25.62 -26.88
N ASN A 22 -6.24 -25.71 -28.07
CA ASN A 22 -7.68 -25.63 -28.30
C ASN A 22 -8.30 -27.04 -28.39
N THR A 23 -9.48 -27.15 -27.75
CA THR A 23 -10.67 -28.02 -28.00
C THR A 23 -10.59 -29.55 -27.73
N PRO A 24 -11.67 -30.21 -27.20
CA PRO A 24 -13.08 -30.06 -27.56
C PRO A 24 -14.11 -29.93 -26.41
N SER A 25 -15.32 -29.52 -26.80
CA SER A 25 -16.55 -29.32 -26.02
C SER A 25 -17.10 -30.60 -25.38
N ILE A 26 -17.45 -30.54 -24.09
CA ILE A 26 -18.44 -31.44 -23.45
C ILE A 26 -19.43 -30.61 -22.62
N THR A 27 -20.71 -30.81 -22.94
CA THR A 27 -21.89 -30.23 -22.31
C THR A 27 -22.26 -30.94 -21.00
N LYS A 28 -22.74 -30.14 -20.02
CA LYS A 28 -23.50 -30.45 -18.78
C LYS A 28 -22.75 -31.13 -17.61
N LYS A 29 -22.70 -30.42 -16.47
CA LYS A 29 -23.57 -30.70 -15.30
C LYS A 29 -23.48 -29.56 -14.27
N ASN A 30 -24.64 -29.02 -13.86
CA ASN A 30 -24.76 -28.20 -12.66
C ASN A 30 -24.20 -28.96 -11.46
N LEU A 31 -23.18 -28.40 -10.82
CA LEU A 31 -22.78 -28.72 -9.46
C LEU A 31 -22.53 -27.39 -8.76
N ILE A 32 -23.59 -26.89 -8.12
CA ILE A 32 -23.47 -25.99 -6.98
C ILE A 32 -22.66 -26.78 -5.95
N ASN A 33 -21.42 -26.38 -5.68
CA ASN A 33 -20.68 -26.91 -4.55
C ASN A 33 -20.06 -25.75 -3.76
N ASN A 34 -20.50 -25.67 -2.51
CA ASN A 34 -20.15 -24.67 -1.50
C ASN A 34 -18.69 -24.82 -1.07
N ASN A 35 -17.75 -24.23 -1.83
CA ASN A 35 -16.32 -24.20 -1.47
C ASN A 35 -15.74 -22.77 -1.38
N ASN A 36 -16.57 -21.73 -1.43
CA ASN A 36 -16.09 -20.34 -1.43
C ASN A 36 -15.75 -19.85 -0.01
N ASP A 37 -16.37 -20.42 1.03
CA ASP A 37 -16.16 -19.97 2.42
C ASP A 37 -14.77 -20.30 2.98
N SER A 38 -14.12 -21.36 2.50
CA SER A 38 -12.76 -21.73 2.96
C SER A 38 -11.68 -20.85 2.33
N LEU A 39 -11.85 -20.48 1.06
CA LEU A 39 -10.90 -19.62 0.34
C LEU A 39 -10.95 -18.17 0.84
N ILE A 40 -12.15 -17.67 1.19
CA ILE A 40 -12.34 -16.31 1.72
C ILE A 40 -11.77 -16.20 3.14
N LYS A 41 -12.01 -17.17 4.03
CA LYS A 41 -11.40 -17.21 5.37
C LYS A 41 -9.88 -17.33 5.34
N GLU A 42 -9.34 -18.06 4.36
CA GLU A 42 -7.91 -18.21 4.18
C GLU A 42 -7.27 -16.89 3.74
N GLN A 43 -7.92 -16.14 2.83
CA GLN A 43 -7.49 -14.82 2.36
C GLN A 43 -7.52 -13.74 3.45
N GLU A 44 -8.58 -13.65 4.26
CA GLU A 44 -8.66 -12.72 5.40
C GLU A 44 -7.50 -12.94 6.39
N SER A 45 -7.21 -14.20 6.70
CA SER A 45 -6.09 -14.55 7.59
C SER A 45 -4.72 -14.27 6.97
N HIS A 46 -4.62 -14.24 5.64
CA HIS A 46 -3.36 -14.05 4.94
C HIS A 46 -3.01 -12.57 4.78
N VAL A 47 -3.98 -11.69 4.54
CA VAL A 47 -3.75 -10.23 4.47
C VAL A 47 -3.33 -9.69 5.83
N GLU A 48 -4.02 -10.08 6.90
CA GLU A 48 -3.66 -9.75 8.28
C GLU A 48 -2.24 -10.25 8.60
N LYS A 49 -1.93 -11.51 8.25
CA LYS A 49 -0.58 -12.08 8.39
C LYS A 49 0.46 -11.39 7.52
N ILE A 50 0.13 -10.95 6.31
CA ILE A 50 1.08 -10.25 5.43
C ILE A 50 1.38 -8.87 6.02
N TYR A 51 0.36 -8.11 6.43
CA TYR A 51 0.50 -6.81 7.10
C TYR A 51 1.31 -6.88 8.41
N PHE A 52 1.12 -7.95 9.20
CA PHE A 52 1.79 -8.11 10.50
C PHE A 52 3.12 -8.89 10.49
N ASN A 53 3.35 -9.82 9.53
CA ASN A 53 4.53 -10.71 9.53
C ASN A 53 5.70 -10.25 8.65
N VAL A 54 5.46 -9.39 7.66
CA VAL A 54 6.54 -8.53 7.16
C VAL A 54 6.54 -7.33 8.09
N PRO A 55 7.68 -6.88 8.66
CA PRO A 55 7.68 -5.64 9.42
C PRO A 55 7.10 -4.57 8.53
N SER A 56 5.84 -4.17 8.79
CA SER A 56 5.06 -3.43 7.80
C SER A 56 5.92 -2.29 7.30
N THR A 57 5.93 -2.05 6.00
CA THR A 57 6.88 -1.12 5.36
C THR A 57 6.86 0.26 6.05
N MET A 58 5.68 0.60 6.54
CA MET A 58 5.37 1.60 7.56
C MET A 58 6.13 1.49 8.89
N ARG A 59 6.03 0.35 9.59
CA ARG A 59 6.79 0.01 10.80
C ARG A 59 8.29 0.04 10.53
N THR A 60 8.74 -0.37 9.36
CA THR A 60 10.13 -0.21 8.93
C THR A 60 10.50 1.27 8.87
N ALA A 61 9.73 2.11 8.17
CA ALA A 61 9.94 3.56 8.16
C ALA A 61 9.92 4.19 9.57
N TYR A 62 9.05 3.71 10.46
CA TYR A 62 9.02 4.09 11.87
C TYR A 62 10.30 3.73 12.62
N ILE A 63 10.83 2.52 12.41
CA ILE A 63 12.09 2.10 13.02
C ILE A 63 13.25 2.92 12.42
N LEU A 64 13.25 3.21 11.12
CA LEU A 64 14.23 4.09 10.47
C LEU A 64 14.20 5.51 11.06
N LYS A 65 13.01 6.06 11.32
CA LYS A 65 12.84 7.33 12.04
C LYS A 65 13.43 7.26 13.44
N LYS A 66 13.11 6.21 14.20
CA LYS A 66 13.71 5.96 15.54
C LYS A 66 15.23 5.80 15.47
N ALA A 67 15.76 5.33 14.35
CA ALA A 67 17.20 5.22 14.09
C ALA A 67 17.87 6.55 13.70
N GLY A 68 17.13 7.66 13.68
CA GLY A 68 17.65 9.02 13.48
C GLY A 68 17.39 9.62 12.10
N ALA A 69 16.56 9.00 11.26
CA ALA A 69 16.24 9.57 9.95
C ALA A 69 15.48 10.91 10.07
N ASN A 70 15.90 11.91 9.30
CA ASN A 70 15.17 13.17 9.19
C ASN A 70 13.96 13.01 8.27
N TYR A 71 12.93 13.84 8.50
CA TYR A 71 11.78 13.89 7.60
C TYR A 71 12.19 14.55 6.29
N ASP A 72 11.77 13.98 5.17
CA ASP A 72 11.99 14.54 3.84
C ASP A 72 10.65 14.71 3.13
N ALA A 73 10.28 15.98 2.92
CA ALA A 73 9.02 16.35 2.28
C ALA A 73 8.96 16.01 0.79
N SER A 74 10.08 15.63 0.15
CA SER A 74 10.13 15.26 -1.27
C SER A 74 9.83 13.79 -1.54
N LEU A 75 9.73 12.96 -0.48
CA LEU A 75 9.42 11.53 -0.64
C LEU A 75 7.92 11.30 -0.87
N PRO A 76 7.02 11.87 -0.04
CA PRO A 76 5.60 11.62 -0.20
C PRO A 76 5.01 12.12 -1.51
N LEU A 77 3.92 11.49 -1.95
CA LEU A 77 3.15 11.93 -3.11
C LEU A 77 2.43 13.24 -2.82
N ASP A 78 2.33 14.15 -3.80
CA ASP A 78 1.56 15.40 -3.60
C ASP A 78 0.09 15.08 -3.25
N PRO A 79 -0.42 15.54 -2.09
CA PRO A 79 -1.80 15.27 -1.68
C PRO A 79 -2.84 15.79 -2.68
N SER A 80 -2.52 16.77 -3.54
CA SER A 80 -3.47 17.27 -4.55
C SER A 80 -3.91 16.20 -5.57
N ILE A 81 -3.15 15.11 -5.71
CA ILE A 81 -3.44 13.99 -6.60
C ILE A 81 -4.85 13.42 -6.42
N ALA A 82 -5.41 13.50 -5.19
CA ALA A 82 -6.75 13.02 -4.88
C ALA A 82 -7.87 13.75 -5.65
N THR A 83 -7.60 14.96 -6.14
CA THR A 83 -8.57 15.76 -6.90
C THR A 83 -8.71 15.32 -8.35
N GLU A 84 -7.73 14.58 -8.88
CA GLU A 84 -7.73 14.11 -10.26
C GLU A 84 -8.80 13.02 -10.51
N ASP A 85 -9.14 12.86 -11.79
CA ASP A 85 -10.16 11.93 -12.26
C ASP A 85 -9.52 10.59 -12.66
N PHE A 86 -9.42 9.70 -11.68
CA PHE A 86 -8.95 8.33 -11.85
C PHE A 86 -10.10 7.32 -11.90
N ILE A 87 -9.87 6.16 -12.49
CA ILE A 87 -10.79 5.02 -12.36
C ILE A 87 -10.68 4.38 -10.98
N SER A 88 -11.71 3.64 -10.54
CA SER A 88 -11.80 3.04 -9.20
C SER A 88 -10.55 2.27 -8.77
N ASP A 89 -9.99 1.44 -9.64
CA ASP A 89 -8.78 0.65 -9.31
C ASP A 89 -7.55 1.53 -9.05
N GLN A 90 -7.40 2.61 -9.80
CA GLN A 90 -6.32 3.59 -9.60
C GLN A 90 -6.56 4.39 -8.32
N GLN A 91 -7.80 4.80 -8.05
CA GLN A 91 -8.16 5.49 -6.81
C GLN A 91 -7.84 4.63 -5.59
N ALA A 92 -8.14 3.33 -5.65
CA ALA A 92 -7.83 2.36 -4.59
C ALA A 92 -6.31 2.27 -4.35
N LEU A 93 -5.52 2.16 -5.40
CA LEU A 93 -4.07 2.12 -5.30
C LEU A 93 -3.50 3.42 -4.69
N ILE A 94 -3.96 4.58 -5.18
CA ILE A 94 -3.53 5.90 -4.69
C ILE A 94 -3.95 6.11 -3.24
N LEU A 95 -5.15 5.66 -2.84
CA LEU A 95 -5.60 5.70 -1.45
C LEU A 95 -4.64 4.95 -0.52
N GLY A 96 -4.15 3.79 -0.97
CA GLY A 96 -3.11 3.03 -0.27
C GLY A 96 -1.80 3.81 -0.11
N ILE A 97 -1.32 4.42 -1.19
CA ILE A 97 -0.10 5.25 -1.22
C ILE A 97 -0.22 6.41 -0.23
N LEU A 98 -1.31 7.20 -0.32
CA LEU A 98 -1.56 8.33 0.57
C LEU A 98 -1.71 7.89 2.04
N GLY A 99 -2.23 6.68 2.30
CA GLY A 99 -2.28 6.11 3.64
C GLY A 99 -0.87 5.87 4.25
N SER A 100 0.09 5.45 3.42
CA SER A 100 1.50 5.33 3.81
C SER A 100 2.11 6.70 4.10
N ASP A 101 1.89 7.67 3.21
CA ASP A 101 2.37 9.04 3.36
C ASP A 101 1.83 9.71 4.62
N LEU A 102 0.53 9.58 4.88
CA LEU A 102 -0.13 10.05 6.10
C LEU A 102 0.60 9.55 7.35
N ASN A 103 0.90 8.27 7.43
CA ASN A 103 1.57 7.77 8.61
C ASN A 103 3.05 8.20 8.66
N TYR A 104 3.73 8.37 7.52
CA TYR A 104 5.07 8.97 7.50
C TYR A 104 5.08 10.40 8.07
N THR A 105 4.06 11.20 7.79
CA THR A 105 3.90 12.54 8.39
C THR A 105 3.59 12.45 9.89
N ILE A 106 2.71 11.55 10.32
CA ILE A 106 2.40 11.31 11.75
C ILE A 106 3.66 10.93 12.52
N VAL A 107 4.41 9.93 12.04
CA VAL A 107 5.65 9.45 12.66
C VAL A 107 6.70 10.55 12.79
N SER A 108 6.67 11.50 11.86
CA SER A 108 7.59 12.62 11.78
C SER A 108 7.10 13.89 12.48
N ASN A 109 5.95 13.85 13.18
CA ASN A 109 5.30 14.98 13.84
C ASN A 109 5.03 16.16 12.89
N LYS A 110 4.53 15.87 11.69
CA LYS A 110 4.21 16.84 10.63
C LYS A 110 2.71 17.10 10.58
N ASN A 111 2.19 17.80 11.59
CA ASN A 111 0.76 17.92 11.85
C ASN A 111 0.00 18.64 10.73
N GLN A 112 0.59 19.65 10.08
CA GLN A 112 -0.05 20.35 8.97
C GLN A 112 -0.17 19.43 7.75
N GLU A 113 0.90 18.73 7.43
CA GLU A 113 0.95 17.77 6.33
C GLU A 113 0.00 16.59 6.58
N THR A 114 -0.06 16.07 7.82
CA THR A 114 -1.03 15.06 8.24
C THR A 114 -2.48 15.46 7.90
N VAL A 115 -2.86 16.72 8.13
CA VAL A 115 -4.20 17.22 7.78
C VAL A 115 -4.42 17.22 6.27
N PHE A 116 -3.42 17.60 5.47
CA PHE A 116 -3.53 17.56 4.01
C PHE A 116 -3.77 16.13 3.49
N TYR A 117 -2.98 15.15 3.96
CA TYR A 117 -3.16 13.75 3.56
C TYR A 117 -4.52 13.18 3.99
N LEU A 118 -5.00 13.52 5.19
CA LEU A 118 -6.33 13.10 5.64
C LEU A 118 -7.45 13.65 4.77
N ASN A 119 -7.34 14.89 4.32
CA ASN A 119 -8.31 15.46 3.39
C ASN A 119 -8.29 14.76 2.04
N SER A 120 -7.12 14.46 1.51
CA SER A 120 -6.97 13.70 0.24
C SER A 120 -7.52 12.27 0.35
N ILE A 121 -7.26 11.60 1.47
CA ILE A 121 -7.82 10.29 1.80
C ILE A 121 -9.36 10.36 1.90
N ASN A 122 -9.91 11.40 2.54
CA ASN A 122 -11.35 11.61 2.60
C ASN A 122 -11.96 11.74 1.20
N VAL A 123 -11.35 12.55 0.31
CA VAL A 123 -11.84 12.74 -1.07
C VAL A 123 -11.84 11.44 -1.86
N LEU A 124 -10.75 10.66 -1.82
CA LEU A 124 -10.69 9.37 -2.52
C LEU A 124 -11.63 8.33 -1.88
N GLY A 125 -11.74 8.34 -0.56
CA GLY A 125 -12.66 7.48 0.16
C GLY A 125 -14.11 7.73 -0.24
N GLU A 126 -14.53 8.99 -0.35
CA GLU A 126 -15.85 9.35 -0.87
C GLU A 126 -16.06 8.86 -2.31
N LYS A 127 -15.09 9.07 -3.21
CA LYS A 127 -15.12 8.56 -4.59
C LYS A 127 -15.25 7.02 -4.65
N LEU A 128 -14.67 6.32 -3.68
CA LEU A 128 -14.74 4.86 -3.54
C LEU A 128 -15.96 4.37 -2.74
N GLY A 129 -16.86 5.25 -2.30
CA GLY A 129 -18.06 4.88 -1.54
C GLY A 129 -17.83 4.57 -0.05
N LEU A 130 -16.71 5.02 0.53
CA LEU A 130 -16.30 4.80 1.92
C LEU A 130 -16.64 5.98 2.86
N GLY A 131 -17.54 6.87 2.44
CA GLY A 131 -17.90 8.07 3.21
C GLY A 131 -18.53 7.78 4.58
N ASN A 132 -19.12 6.59 4.76
CA ASN A 132 -19.63 6.10 6.05
C ASN A 132 -18.51 5.81 7.06
N VAL A 133 -17.35 5.35 6.59
CA VAL A 133 -16.17 5.07 7.40
C VAL A 133 -15.41 6.36 7.72
N LEU A 134 -15.28 7.25 6.74
CA LEU A 134 -14.58 8.55 6.83
C LEU A 134 -15.52 9.69 7.27
N ASN A 135 -16.37 9.40 8.25
CA ASN A 135 -17.44 10.28 8.69
C ASN A 135 -16.96 11.42 9.62
N GLN A 136 -17.88 12.29 10.03
CA GLN A 136 -17.57 13.44 10.90
C GLN A 136 -17.02 13.03 12.27
N GLU A 137 -17.42 11.87 12.81
CA GLU A 137 -16.89 11.37 14.07
C GLU A 137 -15.39 11.08 13.95
N MET A 138 -14.98 10.41 12.87
CA MET A 138 -13.57 10.15 12.60
C MET A 138 -12.78 11.45 12.45
N LYS A 139 -13.33 12.44 11.73
CA LYS A 139 -12.73 13.78 11.59
C LYS A 139 -12.54 14.47 12.94
N ASN A 140 -13.54 14.46 13.81
CA ASN A 140 -13.44 15.06 15.14
C ASN A 140 -12.39 14.37 16.02
N ARG A 141 -12.31 13.03 15.94
CA ARG A 141 -11.31 12.24 16.67
C ARG A 141 -9.90 12.59 16.20
N ILE A 142 -9.69 12.76 14.90
CA ILE A 142 -8.42 13.22 14.32
C ILE A 142 -8.04 14.59 14.89
N GLU A 143 -8.92 15.58 14.78
CA GLU A 143 -8.64 16.95 15.20
C GLU A 143 -8.27 17.01 16.69
N SER A 144 -8.97 16.25 17.52
CA SER A 144 -8.74 16.18 18.97
C SER A 144 -7.41 15.52 19.34
N ASN A 145 -6.87 14.67 18.46
CA ASN A 145 -5.67 13.87 18.72
C ASN A 145 -4.47 14.26 17.87
N ILE A 146 -4.57 15.25 16.98
CA ILE A 146 -3.54 15.59 15.98
C ILE A 146 -2.17 15.90 16.59
N ASN A 147 -2.13 16.37 17.84
CA ASN A 147 -0.90 16.67 18.57
C ASN A 147 -0.30 15.47 19.33
N SER A 148 -1.00 14.33 19.36
CA SER A 148 -0.57 13.09 19.98
C SER A 148 -0.29 12.05 18.90
N LYS A 149 0.99 11.89 18.56
CA LYS A 149 1.46 10.92 17.56
C LYS A 149 0.95 9.50 17.84
N ASP A 150 1.06 9.03 19.07
CA ASP A 150 0.69 7.66 19.42
C ASP A 150 -0.83 7.48 19.31
N SER A 151 -1.62 8.47 19.73
CA SER A 151 -3.07 8.47 19.52
C SER A 151 -3.44 8.49 18.03
N MET A 152 -2.74 9.28 17.22
CA MET A 152 -2.96 9.33 15.77
C MET A 152 -2.64 8.00 15.09
N GLN A 153 -1.57 7.31 15.50
CA GLN A 153 -1.24 5.99 14.96
C GLN A 153 -2.33 4.96 15.25
N VAL A 154 -2.87 4.94 16.47
CA VAL A 154 -3.99 4.07 16.83
C VAL A 154 -5.21 4.40 15.97
N LEU A 155 -5.55 5.69 15.86
CA LEU A 155 -6.71 6.13 15.09
C LEU A 155 -6.62 5.76 13.61
N VAL A 156 -5.47 6.00 12.96
CA VAL A 156 -5.29 5.68 11.54
C VAL A 156 -5.27 4.16 11.32
N THR A 157 -4.77 3.39 12.27
CA THR A 157 -4.86 1.93 12.24
C THR A 157 -6.32 1.45 12.33
N ASP A 158 -7.11 2.00 13.26
CA ASP A 158 -8.54 1.69 13.36
C ASP A 158 -9.28 2.05 12.07
N LEU A 159 -8.96 3.21 11.48
CA LEU A 159 -9.56 3.65 10.23
C LEU A 159 -9.26 2.67 9.08
N PHE A 160 -8.01 2.21 8.97
CA PHE A 160 -7.61 1.22 7.97
C PHE A 160 -8.45 -0.06 8.08
N TRP A 161 -8.60 -0.62 9.29
CA TRP A 161 -9.39 -1.83 9.50
C TRP A 161 -10.88 -1.63 9.18
N HIS A 162 -11.43 -0.46 9.46
CA HIS A 162 -12.81 -0.16 9.05
C HIS A 162 -12.97 -0.06 7.54
N VAL A 163 -12.01 0.53 6.83
CA VAL A 163 -12.00 0.57 5.36
C VAL A 163 -11.93 -0.84 4.78
N GLU A 164 -10.98 -1.65 5.24
CA GLU A 164 -10.84 -3.04 4.79
C GLU A 164 -12.11 -3.85 5.05
N LYS A 165 -12.64 -3.78 6.27
CA LYS A 165 -13.87 -4.46 6.66
C LYS A 165 -15.04 -4.05 5.78
N SER A 166 -15.25 -2.74 5.58
CA SER A 166 -16.35 -2.25 4.73
C SER A 166 -16.23 -2.76 3.30
N LEU A 167 -15.02 -2.77 2.73
CA LEU A 167 -14.80 -3.28 1.37
C LEU A 167 -15.01 -4.80 1.28
N ASN A 168 -14.59 -5.56 2.28
CA ASN A 168 -14.78 -7.01 2.31
C ASN A 168 -16.27 -7.38 2.48
N GLU A 169 -17.00 -6.69 3.36
CA GLU A 169 -18.44 -6.87 3.55
C GLU A 169 -19.24 -6.56 2.26
N ASP A 170 -18.78 -5.59 1.47
CA ASP A 170 -19.35 -5.24 0.17
C ASP A 170 -18.91 -6.19 -0.97
N GLY A 171 -18.10 -7.22 -0.70
CA GLY A 171 -17.57 -8.14 -1.71
C GLY A 171 -16.50 -7.52 -2.62
N ARG A 172 -15.91 -6.39 -2.22
CA ARG A 172 -14.92 -5.61 -2.97
C ARG A 172 -13.48 -5.93 -2.57
N SER A 173 -13.17 -7.20 -2.36
CA SER A 173 -11.84 -7.66 -1.93
C SER A 173 -10.72 -7.27 -2.91
N SER A 174 -11.02 -7.14 -4.21
CA SER A 174 -10.04 -6.63 -5.20
C SER A 174 -9.66 -5.17 -4.94
N THR A 175 -10.63 -4.32 -4.58
CA THR A 175 -10.37 -2.92 -4.20
C THR A 175 -9.55 -2.86 -2.92
N SER A 176 -9.90 -3.67 -1.92
CA SER A 176 -9.14 -3.78 -0.67
C SER A 176 -7.69 -4.19 -0.93
N ALA A 177 -7.47 -5.21 -1.76
CA ALA A 177 -6.15 -5.67 -2.15
C ALA A 177 -5.30 -4.59 -2.84
N LEU A 178 -5.91 -3.75 -3.68
CA LEU A 178 -5.22 -2.62 -4.33
C LEU A 178 -4.81 -1.54 -3.32
N ILE A 179 -5.65 -1.22 -2.34
CA ILE A 179 -5.30 -0.29 -1.25
C ILE A 179 -4.10 -0.82 -0.46
N ILE A 180 -4.14 -2.11 -0.10
CA ILE A 180 -3.03 -2.75 0.61
C ILE A 180 -1.75 -2.71 -0.23
N ALA A 181 -1.84 -3.07 -1.52
CA ALA A 181 -0.70 -3.05 -2.42
C ALA A 181 -0.09 -1.65 -2.56
N GLY A 182 -0.91 -0.60 -2.68
CA GLY A 182 -0.46 0.79 -2.75
C GLY A 182 0.32 1.21 -1.50
N GLY A 183 -0.20 0.90 -0.31
CA GLY A 183 0.49 1.19 0.95
C GLY A 183 1.82 0.45 1.09
N TRP A 184 1.89 -0.79 0.59
CA TRP A 184 3.12 -1.57 0.58
C TRP A 184 4.18 -0.98 -0.36
N ILE A 185 3.78 -0.66 -1.60
CA ILE A 185 4.66 -0.06 -2.60
C ILE A 185 5.25 1.25 -2.05
N GLU A 186 4.41 2.13 -1.52
CA GLU A 186 4.87 3.43 -1.01
C GLU A 186 5.75 3.29 0.23
N GLY A 187 5.37 2.44 1.19
CA GLY A 187 6.19 2.24 2.38
C GLY A 187 7.57 1.64 2.04
N LEU A 188 7.66 0.74 1.05
CA LEU A 188 8.96 0.22 0.56
C LEU A 188 9.77 1.32 -0.11
N TYR A 189 9.12 2.15 -0.93
CA TYR A 189 9.75 3.30 -1.55
C TYR A 189 10.34 4.24 -0.49
N ILE A 190 9.55 4.73 0.46
CA ILE A 190 10.04 5.61 1.54
C ILE A 190 11.19 4.94 2.32
N ALA A 191 11.04 3.69 2.72
CA ALA A 191 12.06 2.97 3.48
C ALA A 191 13.40 2.87 2.72
N THR A 192 13.35 2.48 1.44
CA THR A 192 14.56 2.35 0.61
C THR A 192 15.19 3.71 0.32
N GLN A 193 14.40 4.77 0.14
CA GLN A 193 14.91 6.12 -0.09
C GLN A 193 15.57 6.70 1.16
N ILE A 194 15.00 6.47 2.35
CA ILE A 194 15.64 6.82 3.62
C ILE A 194 16.96 6.07 3.79
N ALA A 195 16.98 4.76 3.50
CA ALA A 195 18.16 3.93 3.62
C ALA A 195 19.31 4.40 2.73
N LYS A 196 19.02 4.78 1.48
CA LYS A 196 20.01 5.35 0.54
C LYS A 196 20.65 6.62 1.09
N LYS A 197 19.92 7.43 1.85
CA LYS A 197 20.43 8.68 2.45
C LYS A 197 21.24 8.44 3.71
N MET A 198 21.18 7.24 4.30
CA MET A 198 21.88 6.88 5.53
C MET A 198 22.66 5.56 5.37
N PRO A 199 23.59 5.46 4.39
CA PRO A 199 24.24 4.20 4.04
C PRO A 199 25.14 3.64 5.15
N GLU A 200 25.57 4.46 6.11
CA GLU A 200 26.44 4.05 7.21
C GLU A 200 25.68 3.69 8.50
N ASN A 201 24.36 3.83 8.53
CA ASN A 201 23.58 3.49 9.72
C ASN A 201 23.35 1.97 9.78
N GLU A 202 24.17 1.26 10.57
CA GLU A 202 24.10 -0.20 10.69
C GLU A 202 22.74 -0.70 11.20
N LYS A 203 22.06 0.06 12.07
CA LYS A 203 20.70 -0.28 12.52
C LYS A 203 19.73 -0.30 11.34
N ILE A 204 19.83 0.66 10.43
CA ILE A 204 19.01 0.75 9.22
C ILE A 204 19.29 -0.43 8.28
N LYS A 205 20.57 -0.78 8.06
CA LYS A 205 20.96 -1.95 7.26
C LYS A 205 20.40 -3.26 7.82
N SER A 206 20.43 -3.44 9.14
CA SER A 206 19.93 -4.67 9.78
C SER A 206 18.41 -4.86 9.66
N ILE A 207 17.64 -3.79 9.45
CA ILE A 207 16.18 -3.86 9.31
C ILE A 207 15.77 -4.19 7.87
N ILE A 208 16.55 -3.73 6.89
CA ILE A 208 16.25 -3.90 5.46
C ILE A 208 16.77 -5.23 4.91
N CYS A 209 17.84 -5.78 5.50
CA CYS A 209 18.48 -7.01 5.04
C CYS A 209 18.09 -8.28 5.84
N GLN A 210 17.03 -8.22 6.68
CA GLN A 210 16.44 -9.40 7.32
C GLN A 210 15.37 -10.03 6.42
#